data_AF-A0A2T6ABQ2-F1
#
_entry.id   AF-A0A2T6ABQ2-F1
#
_cell.length_a   1.000
_cell.length_b   1.000
_cell.length_c   1.000
_cell.angle_alpha   90.00
_cell.angle_beta   90.00
_cell.angle_gamma   90.00
#
_symmetry.space_group_name_H-M   'P 1'
#
loop_
_entity.id
_entity.type
_entity.pdbx_description
1 polymer ?
#
loop_
_entity_poly.entity_id
_entity_poly.type
_entity_poly.pdbx_seq_one_letter_code
_entity_poly.pdbx_strand_id
1 'polypeptide(L)'
;MLLGQTYMRMGRYRDAVSAMENVTERPDASSAILSQYAEALIAADDGIVTPAARAAIGRARDMDPSNPAATYYEAIALDQAGDGAEAHDLLIARLDAANGPAPWMEAFVAQANSIGETLGREPVSLAAFAPTAGGDTPGPTAGDVAAAADMSEDDRAAFIRSMVERLAERLRDDPDDLDGWMRLGNAYRVLGEAAKAREAYLTANRLAETLPPDDPRAQEIRQAMSELPG
;
A
#
# COMPACT_ATOMS: atom_id res chain seq x y z
N MET A 1 7.81 15.25 -24.36
CA MET A 1 7.78 14.82 -22.94
C MET A 1 9.06 15.19 -22.18
N LEU A 2 10.26 14.76 -22.61
CA LEU A 2 11.52 15.05 -21.89
C LEU A 2 11.78 16.55 -21.61
N LEU A 3 11.40 17.44 -22.54
CA LEU A 3 11.59 18.88 -22.36
C LEU A 3 10.71 19.45 -21.24
N GLY A 4 9.41 19.10 -21.21
CA GLY A 4 8.49 19.53 -20.15
C GLY A 4 8.94 19.06 -18.77
N GLN A 5 9.32 17.79 -18.63
CA GLN A 5 9.85 17.25 -17.37
C GLN A 5 11.17 17.92 -16.94
N THR A 6 12.00 18.33 -17.90
CA THR A 6 13.22 19.08 -17.61
C THR A 6 12.89 20.47 -17.07
N TYR A 7 11.92 21.16 -17.67
CA TYR A 7 11.46 22.45 -17.15
C TYR A 7 10.82 22.33 -15.77
N MET A 8 10.04 21.28 -15.50
CA MET A 8 9.51 21.00 -14.15
C MET A 8 10.62 20.90 -13.11
N ARG A 9 11.68 20.11 -13.37
CA ARG A 9 12.83 19.98 -12.45
C ARG A 9 13.62 21.28 -12.25
N MET A 10 13.56 22.20 -13.21
CA MET A 10 14.21 23.51 -13.11
C MET A 10 13.34 24.57 -12.42
N GLY A 11 12.12 24.22 -11.96
CA GLY A 11 11.15 25.19 -11.43
C GLY A 11 10.55 26.11 -12.50
N ARG A 12 10.73 25.79 -13.78
CA ARG A 12 10.25 26.59 -14.93
C ARG A 12 8.87 26.12 -15.37
N TYR A 13 7.88 26.22 -14.49
CA TYR A 13 6.56 25.58 -14.67
C TYR A 13 5.80 26.10 -15.90
N ARG A 14 5.81 27.41 -16.17
CA ARG A 14 5.16 27.98 -17.36
C ARG A 14 5.77 27.50 -18.69
N ASP A 15 7.07 27.28 -18.71
CA ASP A 15 7.75 26.69 -19.86
C ASP A 15 7.40 25.20 -20.01
N ALA A 16 7.24 24.50 -18.89
CA ALA A 16 6.77 23.11 -18.89
C ALA A 16 5.35 22.99 -19.46
N VAL A 17 4.43 23.86 -19.04
CA VAL A 17 3.05 23.95 -19.57
C VAL A 17 3.09 24.13 -21.09
N SER A 18 3.80 25.16 -21.57
CA SER A 18 3.93 25.45 -23.00
C SER A 18 4.51 24.26 -23.79
N ALA A 19 5.49 23.55 -23.21
CA ALA A 19 6.13 22.40 -23.85
C ALA A 19 5.23 21.15 -23.89
N MET A 20 4.25 21.04 -22.99
CA MET A 20 3.36 19.89 -22.86
C MET A 20 2.00 20.10 -23.55
N GLU A 21 1.50 21.33 -23.64
CA GLU A 21 0.20 21.68 -24.23
C GLU A 21 0.03 21.14 -25.66
N ASN A 22 1.03 21.32 -26.51
CA ASN A 22 0.97 20.81 -27.89
C ASN A 22 0.95 19.26 -27.96
N VAL A 23 1.41 18.59 -26.90
CA VAL A 23 1.49 17.12 -26.87
C VAL A 23 0.16 16.53 -26.43
N THR A 24 -0.62 17.21 -25.58
CA THR A 24 -1.92 16.73 -25.09
C THR A 24 -3.03 16.73 -26.16
N GLU A 25 -2.83 17.48 -27.25
CA GLU A 25 -3.76 17.53 -28.38
C GLU A 25 -3.49 16.45 -29.44
N ARG A 26 -2.44 15.64 -29.26
CA ARG A 26 -2.13 14.57 -30.19
C ARG A 26 -3.03 13.35 -29.94
N PRO A 27 -3.41 12.59 -30.99
CA PRO A 27 -4.21 11.37 -30.84
C PRO A 27 -3.54 10.28 -29.98
N ASP A 28 -2.21 10.30 -29.88
CA ASP A 28 -1.42 9.36 -29.08
C ASP A 28 -1.10 9.87 -27.67
N ALA A 29 -1.71 10.99 -27.23
CA ALA A 29 -1.56 11.48 -25.87
C ALA A 29 -2.10 10.45 -24.87
N SER A 30 -1.23 9.94 -24.00
CA SER A 30 -1.61 8.99 -22.96
C SER A 30 -2.13 9.68 -21.71
N SER A 31 -2.82 8.93 -20.86
CA SER A 31 -3.27 9.40 -19.53
C SER A 31 -2.10 9.98 -18.71
N ALA A 32 -0.93 9.36 -18.78
CA ALA A 32 0.28 9.86 -18.10
C ALA A 32 0.74 11.24 -18.62
N ILE A 33 0.60 11.51 -19.92
CA ILE A 33 0.93 12.82 -20.51
C ILE A 33 -0.05 13.89 -20.01
N LEU A 34 -1.34 13.56 -19.97
CA LEU A 34 -2.39 14.46 -19.48
C LEU A 34 -2.20 14.79 -17.99
N SER A 35 -1.88 13.80 -17.14
CA SER A 35 -1.58 14.05 -15.72
C SER A 35 -0.31 14.89 -15.52
N GLN A 36 0.73 14.68 -16.33
CA GLN A 36 1.95 15.51 -16.25
C GLN A 36 1.69 16.96 -16.68
N TYR A 37 0.83 17.17 -17.68
CA TYR A 37 0.39 18.51 -18.06
C TYR A 37 -0.42 19.18 -16.95
N ALA A 38 -1.34 18.45 -16.31
CA ALA A 38 -2.09 18.94 -15.16
C ALA A 38 -1.16 19.33 -14.00
N GLU A 39 -0.16 18.49 -13.68
CA GLU A 39 0.85 18.78 -12.67
C GLU A 39 1.64 20.06 -13.00
N ALA A 40 2.02 20.27 -14.27
CA ALA A 40 2.69 21.49 -14.69
C ALA A 40 1.80 22.74 -14.53
N LEU A 41 0.50 22.63 -14.84
CA LEU A 41 -0.48 23.70 -14.63
C LEU A 41 -0.62 24.03 -13.14
N ILE A 42 -0.71 23.01 -12.28
CA ILE A 42 -0.84 23.15 -10.83
C ILE A 42 0.41 23.79 -10.23
N ALA A 43 1.60 23.33 -10.64
CA ALA A 43 2.86 23.91 -10.18
C ALA A 43 3.04 25.36 -10.66
N ALA A 44 2.52 25.72 -11.83
CA ALA A 44 2.54 27.09 -12.33
C ALA A 44 1.59 28.04 -11.60
N ASP A 45 0.64 27.49 -10.84
CA ASP A 45 -0.38 28.20 -10.04
C ASP A 45 -0.22 27.91 -8.53
N ASP A 46 1.03 27.69 -8.10
CA ASP A 46 1.42 27.52 -6.70
C ASP A 46 0.64 26.43 -5.94
N GLY A 47 0.29 25.33 -6.63
CA GLY A 47 -0.41 24.18 -6.04
C GLY A 47 -1.93 24.23 -6.18
N ILE A 48 -2.49 25.28 -6.77
CA ILE A 48 -3.94 25.40 -6.98
C ILE A 48 -4.38 24.57 -8.18
N VAL A 49 -5.42 23.74 -8.00
CA VAL A 49 -6.03 22.96 -9.07
C VAL A 49 -7.04 23.81 -9.81
N THR A 50 -6.54 24.61 -10.74
CA THR A 50 -7.36 25.47 -11.61
C THR A 50 -8.32 24.67 -12.50
N PRO A 51 -9.36 25.30 -13.09
CA PRO A 51 -10.27 24.62 -14.01
C PRO A 51 -9.56 23.93 -15.19
N ALA A 52 -8.47 24.51 -15.70
CA ALA A 52 -7.68 23.91 -16.78
C ALA A 52 -6.97 22.62 -16.31
N ALA A 53 -6.38 22.63 -15.11
CA ALA A 53 -5.77 21.45 -14.52
C ALA A 53 -6.81 20.35 -14.27
N ARG A 54 -7.98 20.70 -13.71
CA ARG A 54 -9.09 19.77 -13.49
C ARG A 54 -9.59 19.14 -14.80
N ALA A 55 -9.69 19.92 -15.87
CA ALA A 55 -10.07 19.38 -17.18
C ALA A 55 -9.04 18.34 -17.71
N ALA A 56 -7.75 18.60 -17.54
CA ALA A 56 -6.69 17.66 -17.91
C ALA A 56 -6.72 16.39 -17.05
N ILE A 57 -6.95 16.51 -15.74
CA ILE A 57 -7.12 15.38 -14.80
C ILE A 57 -8.33 14.53 -15.19
N GLY A 58 -9.47 15.16 -15.50
CA GLY A 58 -10.68 14.47 -15.95
C GLY A 58 -10.41 13.63 -17.20
N ARG A 59 -9.79 14.23 -18.23
CA ARG A 59 -9.38 13.50 -19.45
C ARG A 59 -8.43 12.33 -19.13
N ALA A 60 -7.47 12.53 -18.22
CA ALA A 60 -6.54 11.47 -17.83
C ALA A 60 -7.26 10.29 -17.16
N ARG A 61 -8.19 10.58 -16.24
CA ARG A 61 -8.97 9.57 -15.52
C ARG A 61 -9.96 8.84 -16.42
N ASP A 62 -10.61 9.54 -17.34
CA ASP A 62 -11.53 8.93 -18.30
C ASP A 62 -10.80 7.93 -19.22
N MET A 63 -9.52 8.20 -19.53
CA MET A 63 -8.67 7.32 -20.32
C MET A 63 -8.09 6.15 -19.50
N ASP A 64 -7.68 6.41 -18.27
CA ASP A 64 -7.12 5.42 -17.36
C ASP A 64 -7.57 5.71 -15.92
N PRO A 65 -8.63 5.04 -15.44
CA PRO A 65 -9.10 5.17 -14.07
C PRO A 65 -8.06 4.73 -13.02
N SER A 66 -7.04 3.99 -13.43
CA SER A 66 -5.96 3.53 -12.55
C SER A 66 -4.77 4.48 -12.50
N ASN A 67 -4.82 5.63 -13.17
CA ASN A 67 -3.74 6.60 -13.12
C ASN A 67 -3.66 7.25 -11.72
N PRO A 68 -2.56 7.03 -10.97
CA PRO A 68 -2.43 7.53 -9.60
C PRO A 68 -2.31 9.06 -9.55
N ALA A 69 -1.64 9.69 -10.52
CA ALA A 69 -1.51 11.14 -10.54
C ALA A 69 -2.85 11.84 -10.78
N ALA A 70 -3.69 11.28 -11.68
CA ALA A 70 -5.03 11.80 -11.90
C ALA A 70 -5.89 11.72 -10.62
N THR A 71 -5.84 10.59 -9.92
CA THR A 71 -6.60 10.40 -8.67
C THR A 71 -6.11 11.34 -7.56
N TYR A 72 -4.79 11.50 -7.43
CA TYR A 72 -4.18 12.37 -6.43
C TYR A 72 -4.61 13.84 -6.57
N TYR A 73 -4.48 14.37 -7.79
CA TYR A 73 -4.83 15.78 -8.03
C TYR A 73 -6.34 16.02 -8.02
N GLU A 74 -7.17 15.02 -8.33
CA GLU A 74 -8.62 15.12 -8.12
C GLU A 74 -8.97 15.25 -6.63
N ALA A 75 -8.30 14.48 -5.76
CA ALA A 75 -8.48 14.60 -4.31
C ALA A 75 -8.06 15.99 -3.80
N ILE A 76 -6.93 16.53 -4.26
CA ILE A 76 -6.53 17.91 -3.92
C ILE A 76 -7.60 18.91 -4.38
N ALA A 77 -8.15 18.72 -5.58
CA ALA A 77 -9.16 19.61 -6.12
C ALA A 77 -10.48 19.55 -5.33
N LEU A 78 -10.87 18.38 -4.82
CA LEU A 78 -11.99 18.20 -3.91
C LEU A 78 -11.74 18.92 -2.57
N ASP A 79 -10.56 18.73 -1.99
CA ASP A 79 -10.17 19.38 -0.72
C ASP A 79 -10.18 20.92 -0.85
N GLN A 80 -9.63 21.45 -1.94
CA GLN A 80 -9.68 22.89 -2.25
C GLN A 80 -11.10 23.44 -2.47
N ALA A 81 -12.04 22.58 -2.85
CA ALA A 81 -13.46 22.94 -2.99
C ALA A 81 -14.23 22.87 -1.65
N GLY A 82 -13.59 22.36 -0.59
CA GLY A 82 -14.20 22.15 0.72
C GLY A 82 -14.77 20.74 0.93
N ASP A 83 -14.64 19.85 -0.05
CA ASP A 83 -15.14 18.48 -0.03
C ASP A 83 -14.10 17.51 0.54
N GLY A 84 -13.48 17.88 1.67
CA GLY A 84 -12.38 17.13 2.27
C GLY A 84 -12.73 15.68 2.62
N ALA A 85 -13.97 15.40 3.02
CA ALA A 85 -14.40 14.02 3.29
C ALA A 85 -14.33 13.13 2.04
N GLU A 86 -14.82 13.65 0.90
CA GLU A 86 -14.78 12.93 -0.38
C GLU A 86 -13.34 12.81 -0.90
N ALA A 87 -12.54 13.87 -0.74
CA ALA A 87 -11.12 13.86 -1.07
C ALA A 87 -10.36 12.77 -0.30
N HIS A 88 -10.58 12.67 1.00
CA HIS A 88 -9.98 11.64 1.85
C HIS A 88 -10.42 10.24 1.40
N ASP A 89 -11.72 10.02 1.23
CA ASP A 89 -12.26 8.70 0.86
C ASP A 89 -11.75 8.25 -0.51
N LEU A 90 -11.56 9.18 -1.45
CA LEU A 90 -10.97 8.90 -2.76
C LEU A 90 -9.51 8.42 -2.66
N LEU A 91 -8.71 9.05 -1.79
CA LEU A 91 -7.31 8.65 -1.57
C LEU A 91 -7.21 7.26 -0.93
N ILE A 92 -8.04 6.99 0.09
CA ILE A 92 -8.09 5.69 0.77
C ILE A 92 -8.53 4.59 -0.20
N ALA A 93 -9.60 4.79 -0.95
CA ALA A 93 -10.09 3.80 -1.91
C ALA A 93 -9.01 3.44 -2.96
N ARG A 94 -8.18 4.40 -3.34
CA ARG A 94 -7.07 4.14 -4.27
C ARG A 94 -5.93 3.37 -3.62
N LEU A 95 -5.61 3.65 -2.36
CA LEU A 95 -4.63 2.89 -1.59
C LEU A 95 -5.09 1.44 -1.39
N ASP A 96 -6.37 1.22 -1.08
CA ASP A 96 -6.95 -0.12 -0.92
C ASP A 96 -6.94 -0.94 -2.22
N ALA A 97 -7.08 -0.28 -3.37
CA ALA A 97 -7.04 -0.93 -4.68
C ALA A 97 -5.61 -1.27 -5.17
N ALA A 98 -4.57 -1.01 -4.38
CA ALA A 98 -3.19 -1.27 -4.77
C ALA A 98 -2.82 -2.76 -4.65
N ASN A 99 -2.26 -3.33 -5.72
CA ASN A 99 -1.77 -4.71 -5.74
C ASN A 99 -0.30 -4.83 -5.32
N GLY A 100 0.16 -4.06 -4.34
CA GLY A 100 1.59 -3.96 -4.03
C GLY A 100 2.00 -2.64 -3.40
N PRO A 101 3.10 -2.61 -2.64
CA PRO A 101 3.79 -1.36 -2.36
C PRO A 101 4.14 -0.67 -3.68
N ALA A 102 3.77 0.60 -3.82
CA ALA A 102 4.06 1.38 -5.00
C ALA A 102 4.58 2.78 -4.64
N PRO A 103 5.47 3.37 -5.47
CA PRO A 103 6.12 4.66 -5.14
C PRO A 103 5.16 5.83 -4.90
N TRP A 104 3.93 5.77 -5.42
CA TRP A 104 2.92 6.82 -5.27
C TRP A 104 2.18 6.75 -3.92
N MET A 105 2.21 5.62 -3.22
CA MET A 105 1.37 5.40 -2.02
C MET A 105 1.76 6.34 -0.88
N GLU A 106 3.04 6.69 -0.73
CA GLU A 106 3.51 7.60 0.33
C GLU A 106 2.84 8.96 0.26
N ALA A 107 2.75 9.53 -0.95
CA ALA A 107 2.10 10.81 -1.18
C ALA A 107 0.60 10.75 -0.83
N PHE A 108 -0.06 9.64 -1.18
CA PHE A 108 -1.48 9.45 -0.87
C PHE A 108 -1.73 9.36 0.64
N VAL A 109 -0.92 8.60 1.37
CA VAL A 109 -1.02 8.49 2.84
C VAL A 109 -0.80 9.85 3.49
N ALA A 110 0.23 10.60 3.06
CA ALA A 110 0.51 11.92 3.59
C ALA A 110 -0.67 12.88 3.37
N GLN A 111 -1.22 12.92 2.15
CA GLN A 111 -2.36 13.78 1.83
C GLN A 111 -3.63 13.35 2.56
N ALA A 112 -3.91 12.05 2.65
CA ALA A 112 -5.07 11.52 3.37
C ALA A 112 -5.00 11.90 4.86
N ASN A 113 -3.83 11.78 5.49
CA ASN A 113 -3.65 12.18 6.89
C ASN A 113 -3.78 13.69 7.11
N SER A 114 -3.26 14.51 6.19
CA SER A 114 -3.41 15.98 6.25
C SER A 114 -4.89 16.39 6.22
N ILE A 115 -5.67 15.79 5.32
CA ILE A 115 -7.11 16.03 5.23
C ILE A 115 -7.82 15.44 6.45
N GLY A 116 -7.43 14.23 6.86
CA GLY A 116 -7.98 13.50 8.00
C GLY A 116 -7.85 14.25 9.32
N GLU A 117 -6.71 14.92 9.55
CA GLU A 117 -6.49 15.78 10.72
C GLU A 117 -7.55 16.89 10.81
N THR A 118 -7.84 17.55 9.68
CA THR A 118 -8.88 18.60 9.60
C THR A 118 -10.28 18.04 9.87
N LEU A 119 -10.51 16.76 9.53
CA LEU A 119 -11.77 16.04 9.74
C LEU A 119 -11.86 15.34 11.11
N GLY A 120 -10.78 15.32 11.90
CA GLY A 120 -10.71 14.55 13.15
C GLY A 120 -10.67 13.02 12.96
N ARG A 121 -10.11 12.54 11.86
CA ARG A 121 -9.92 11.11 11.56
C ARG A 121 -8.56 10.63 12.06
N GLU A 122 -8.50 9.36 12.48
CA GLU A 122 -7.24 8.72 12.88
C GLU A 122 -6.27 8.61 11.69
N PRO A 123 -4.96 8.81 11.92
CA PRO A 123 -3.97 8.73 10.85
C PRO A 123 -3.81 7.28 10.37
N VAL A 124 -3.72 7.12 9.05
CA VAL A 124 -3.39 5.87 8.39
C VAL A 124 -1.90 5.78 8.10
N SER A 125 -1.37 4.57 7.96
CA SER A 125 0.03 4.34 7.59
C SER A 125 0.10 3.47 6.34
N LEU A 126 1.22 3.54 5.61
CA LEU A 126 1.45 2.65 4.47
C LEU A 126 1.30 1.17 4.81
N ALA A 127 1.62 0.78 6.05
CA ALA A 127 1.51 -0.60 6.50
C ALA A 127 0.05 -1.12 6.50
N ALA A 128 -0.94 -0.23 6.53
CA ALA A 128 -2.35 -0.60 6.40
C ALA A 128 -2.73 -1.00 4.97
N PHE A 129 -1.94 -0.59 3.96
CA PHE A 129 -2.27 -0.75 2.53
C PHE A 129 -1.24 -1.56 1.75
N ALA A 130 -0.08 -1.85 2.34
CA ALA A 130 0.84 -2.82 1.75
C ALA A 130 0.11 -4.17 1.73
N PRO A 131 0.05 -4.89 0.58
CA PRO A 131 -0.40 -6.26 0.63
C PRO A 131 0.49 -6.98 1.61
N THR A 132 -0.13 -7.52 2.66
CA THR A 132 0.50 -8.57 3.41
C THR A 132 0.94 -9.61 2.38
N ALA A 133 2.25 -9.79 2.23
CA ALA A 133 2.78 -10.97 1.55
C ALA A 133 2.26 -12.18 2.35
N GLY A 134 1.13 -12.73 1.93
CA GLY A 134 0.31 -13.70 2.68
C GLY A 134 -1.05 -13.12 3.07
N GLY A 135 -2.12 -13.80 2.65
CA GLY A 135 -3.51 -13.30 2.61
C GLY A 135 -4.12 -12.80 3.92
N ASP A 136 -5.25 -12.10 3.74
CA ASP A 136 -6.30 -11.75 4.70
C ASP A 136 -5.97 -11.92 6.20
N THR A 137 -5.02 -11.14 6.73
CA THR A 137 -5.01 -10.82 8.15
C THR A 137 -4.40 -9.44 8.35
N PRO A 138 -5.17 -8.44 8.83
CA PRO A 138 -4.60 -7.19 9.31
C PRO A 138 -3.54 -7.51 10.36
N GLY A 139 -2.30 -7.04 10.13
CA GLY A 139 -1.30 -7.02 11.18
C GLY A 139 -1.78 -6.17 12.36
N PRO A 140 -1.22 -6.36 13.57
CA PRO A 140 -1.58 -5.53 14.71
C PRO A 140 -1.40 -4.05 14.36
N THR A 141 -2.45 -3.27 14.62
CA THR A 141 -2.46 -1.83 14.36
C THR A 141 -1.46 -1.12 15.29
N ALA A 142 -1.12 0.13 14.97
CA ALA A 142 -0.28 0.93 15.86
C ALA A 142 -0.89 1.06 17.28
N GLY A 143 -2.24 1.06 17.38
CA GLY A 143 -2.95 1.02 18.66
C GLY A 143 -2.77 -0.29 19.41
N ASP A 144 -2.76 -1.43 18.70
CA ASP A 144 -2.53 -2.75 19.32
C ASP A 144 -1.09 -2.89 19.84
N VAL A 145 -0.12 -2.30 19.14
CA VAL A 145 1.29 -2.28 19.59
C VAL A 145 1.47 -1.38 20.82
N ALA A 146 0.82 -0.22 20.85
CA ALA A 146 0.86 0.69 21.99
C ALA A 146 0.18 0.08 23.23
N ALA A 147 -0.98 -0.55 23.06
CA ALA A 147 -1.67 -1.26 24.15
C ALA A 147 -0.83 -2.44 24.69
N ALA A 148 -0.09 -3.13 23.82
CA ALA A 148 0.82 -4.20 24.21
C ALA A 148 2.10 -3.70 24.92
N ALA A 149 2.45 -2.41 24.79
CA ALA A 149 3.62 -1.82 25.45
C ALA A 149 3.38 -1.54 26.94
N ASP A 150 2.12 -1.35 27.34
CA ASP A 150 1.70 -1.14 28.73
C ASP A 150 1.42 -2.46 29.49
N MET A 151 1.52 -3.61 28.82
CA MET A 151 1.28 -4.92 29.43
C MET A 151 2.52 -5.41 30.20
N SER A 152 2.29 -6.19 31.25
CA SER A 152 3.37 -6.95 31.88
C SER A 152 3.96 -7.97 30.90
N GLU A 153 5.22 -8.38 31.10
CA GLU A 153 5.87 -9.36 30.22
C GLU A 153 5.07 -10.69 30.15
N ASP A 154 4.49 -11.11 31.28
CA ASP A 154 3.66 -12.30 31.38
C ASP A 154 2.33 -12.16 30.63
N ASP A 155 1.64 -11.02 30.79
CA ASP A 155 0.38 -10.76 30.08
C ASP A 155 0.61 -10.64 28.57
N ARG A 156 1.71 -10.01 28.17
CA ARG A 156 2.11 -9.89 26.76
C ARG A 156 2.42 -11.27 26.16
N ALA A 157 3.11 -12.14 26.89
CA ALA A 157 3.38 -13.51 26.44
C ALA A 157 2.08 -14.31 26.29
N ALA A 158 1.14 -14.19 27.23
CA ALA A 158 -0.17 -14.83 27.15
C ALA A 158 -1.00 -14.30 25.96
N PHE A 159 -0.97 -12.99 25.73
CA PHE A 159 -1.66 -12.37 24.60
C PHE A 159 -1.11 -12.84 23.25
N ILE A 160 0.22 -12.86 23.10
CA ILE A 160 0.88 -13.38 21.88
C ILE A 160 0.50 -14.83 21.66
N ARG A 161 0.55 -15.69 22.70
CA ARG A 161 0.13 -17.09 22.58
C ARG A 161 -1.32 -17.22 22.09
N SER A 162 -2.23 -16.39 22.63
CA SER A 162 -3.64 -16.40 22.19
C SER A 162 -3.81 -16.02 20.70
N MET A 163 -2.99 -15.09 20.18
CA MET A 163 -3.02 -14.70 18.77
C MET A 163 -2.55 -15.84 17.87
N VAL A 164 -1.47 -16.52 18.28
CA VAL A 164 -0.91 -17.68 17.57
C VAL A 164 -1.89 -18.85 17.57
N GLU A 165 -2.61 -19.07 18.68
CA GLU A 165 -3.65 -20.10 18.76
C GLU A 165 -4.84 -19.81 17.83
N ARG A 166 -5.29 -18.55 17.75
CA ARG A 166 -6.35 -18.17 16.79
C ARG A 166 -5.90 -18.35 15.34
N LEU A 167 -4.66 -17.99 15.03
CA LEU A 167 -4.07 -18.25 13.72
C LEU A 167 -4.05 -19.75 13.41
N ALA A 168 -3.63 -20.57 14.37
CA ALA A 168 -3.60 -22.03 14.21
C ALA A 168 -5.00 -22.62 13.98
N GLU A 169 -6.03 -22.14 14.69
CA GLU A 169 -7.42 -22.58 14.48
C GLU A 169 -7.92 -22.20 13.08
N ARG A 170 -7.73 -20.94 12.66
CA ARG A 170 -8.12 -20.50 11.31
C ARG A 170 -7.48 -21.34 10.22
N LEU A 171 -6.19 -21.67 10.35
CA LEU A 171 -5.48 -22.48 9.35
C LEU A 171 -5.97 -23.93 9.30
N ARG A 172 -6.66 -24.42 10.34
CA ARG A 172 -7.39 -25.71 10.24
C ARG A 172 -8.60 -25.59 9.33
N ASP A 173 -9.27 -24.44 9.34
CA ASP A 173 -10.43 -24.15 8.49
C ASP A 173 -10.02 -23.76 7.05
N ASP A 174 -8.86 -23.13 6.89
CA ASP A 174 -8.25 -22.78 5.60
C ASP A 174 -6.88 -23.46 5.42
N PRO A 175 -6.85 -24.75 5.09
CA PRO A 175 -5.63 -25.55 5.08
C PRO A 175 -4.70 -25.25 3.90
N ASP A 176 -5.16 -24.50 2.88
CA ASP A 176 -4.40 -24.21 1.65
C ASP A 176 -3.61 -22.88 1.73
N ASP A 177 -3.71 -22.15 2.85
CA ASP A 177 -2.99 -20.89 3.12
C ASP A 177 -1.50 -21.14 3.43
N LEU A 178 -0.70 -21.33 2.38
CA LEU A 178 0.76 -21.54 2.46
C LEU A 178 1.45 -20.49 3.32
N ASP A 179 1.17 -19.21 3.06
CA ASP A 179 1.83 -18.10 3.74
C ASP A 179 1.42 -18.04 5.22
N GLY A 180 0.16 -18.37 5.53
CA GLY A 180 -0.35 -18.54 6.89
C GLY A 180 0.38 -19.65 7.65
N TRP A 181 0.60 -20.82 7.05
CA TRP A 181 1.38 -21.89 7.67
C TRP A 181 2.84 -21.51 7.91
N MET A 182 3.47 -20.76 7.00
CA MET A 182 4.82 -20.22 7.20
C MET A 182 4.87 -19.22 8.37
N ARG A 183 3.87 -18.33 8.48
CA ARG A 183 3.74 -17.38 9.59
C ARG A 183 3.54 -18.10 10.92
N LEU A 184 2.69 -19.13 10.95
CA LEU A 184 2.44 -19.92 12.14
C LEU A 184 3.72 -20.63 12.62
N GLY A 185 4.49 -21.21 11.70
CA GLY A 185 5.79 -21.83 12.00
C GLY A 185 6.78 -20.84 12.61
N ASN A 186 6.86 -19.63 12.06
CA ASN A 186 7.71 -18.57 12.59
C ASN A 186 7.28 -18.10 13.98
N ALA A 187 5.97 -17.94 14.21
CA ALA A 187 5.43 -17.55 15.50
C ALA A 187 5.74 -18.58 16.59
N TYR A 188 5.53 -19.87 16.32
CA TYR A 188 5.90 -20.93 17.25
C TYR A 188 7.41 -21.00 17.52
N ARG A 189 8.25 -20.76 16.50
CA ARG A 189 9.71 -20.70 16.67
C ARG A 189 10.12 -19.58 17.63
N VAL A 190 9.54 -18.39 17.49
CA VAL A 190 9.80 -17.26 18.40
C VAL A 190 9.34 -17.56 19.82
N LEU A 191 8.23 -18.30 19.99
CA LEU A 191 7.73 -18.76 21.28
C LEU A 191 8.53 -19.94 21.88
N GLY A 192 9.52 -20.48 21.16
CA GLY A 192 10.28 -21.65 21.59
C GLY A 192 9.51 -22.98 21.48
N GLU A 193 8.34 -22.99 20.83
CA GLU A 193 7.48 -24.15 20.65
C GLU A 193 7.91 -24.96 19.42
N ALA A 194 9.13 -25.51 19.45
CA ALA A 194 9.79 -26.12 18.29
C ALA A 194 8.99 -27.26 17.63
N ALA A 195 8.30 -28.08 18.43
CA ALA A 195 7.48 -29.18 17.91
C ALA A 195 6.32 -28.64 17.03
N LYS A 196 5.59 -27.64 17.52
CA LYS A 196 4.50 -27.02 16.76
C LYS A 196 4.99 -26.22 15.56
N ALA A 197 6.14 -25.56 15.69
CA ALA A 197 6.79 -24.90 14.57
C ALA A 197 7.10 -25.89 13.44
N ARG A 198 7.64 -27.07 13.79
CA ARG A 198 7.93 -28.15 12.84
C ARG A 198 6.66 -28.64 12.13
N GLU A 199 5.57 -28.85 12.86
CA GLU A 199 4.28 -29.26 12.29
C GLU A 199 3.75 -28.23 11.28
N ALA A 200 3.78 -26.94 11.63
CA ALA A 200 3.33 -25.86 10.75
C ALA A 200 4.18 -25.80 9.46
N TYR A 201 5.51 -25.87 9.56
CA TYR A 201 6.38 -25.90 8.38
C TYR A 201 6.23 -27.17 7.54
N LEU A 202 5.92 -28.32 8.14
CA LEU A 202 5.64 -29.54 7.38
C LEU A 202 4.38 -29.37 6.52
N THR A 203 3.35 -28.71 7.03
CA THR A 203 2.16 -28.39 6.25
C THR A 203 2.47 -27.37 5.16
N ALA A 204 3.22 -26.30 5.47
CA ALA A 204 3.69 -25.34 4.47
C ALA A 204 4.51 -26.02 3.36
N ASN A 205 5.42 -26.93 3.72
CA ASN A 205 6.27 -27.64 2.76
C ASN A 205 5.43 -28.48 1.79
N ARG A 206 4.37 -29.13 2.29
CA ARG A 206 3.46 -29.92 1.45
C ARG A 206 2.74 -29.05 0.42
N LEU A 207 2.26 -27.87 0.82
CA LEU A 207 1.64 -26.92 -0.10
C LEU A 207 2.65 -26.38 -1.12
N ALA A 208 3.89 -26.15 -0.69
CA ALA A 208 4.97 -25.66 -1.52
C ALA A 208 5.44 -26.67 -2.59
N GLU A 209 5.11 -27.97 -2.48
CA GLU A 209 5.42 -28.96 -3.52
C GLU A 209 4.78 -28.64 -4.88
N THR A 210 3.72 -27.83 -4.88
CA THR A 210 3.02 -27.38 -6.10
C THR A 210 3.67 -26.15 -6.74
N LEU A 211 4.61 -25.50 -6.06
CA LEU A 211 5.29 -24.29 -6.52
C LEU A 211 6.46 -24.60 -7.46
N PRO A 212 6.90 -23.63 -8.27
CA PRO A 212 8.13 -23.75 -9.04
C PRO A 212 9.35 -24.07 -8.14
N PRO A 213 10.32 -24.87 -8.60
CA PRO A 213 11.50 -25.25 -7.80
C PRO A 213 12.34 -24.07 -7.27
N ASP A 214 12.31 -22.94 -7.98
CA ASP A 214 13.05 -21.73 -7.64
C ASP A 214 12.20 -20.71 -6.84
N ASP A 215 10.97 -21.08 -6.42
CA ASP A 215 10.14 -20.20 -5.61
C ASP A 215 10.84 -19.93 -4.26
N PRO A 216 11.03 -18.65 -3.87
CA PRO A 216 11.74 -18.30 -2.64
C PRO A 216 11.08 -18.90 -1.39
N ARG A 217 9.75 -19.05 -1.36
CA ARG A 217 9.03 -19.60 -0.21
C ARG A 217 9.40 -21.05 0.07
N ALA A 218 9.59 -21.84 -0.99
CA ALA A 218 10.02 -23.24 -0.86
C ALA A 218 11.46 -23.35 -0.33
N GLN A 219 12.31 -22.34 -0.56
CA GLN A 219 13.66 -22.28 0.00
C GLN A 219 13.61 -21.89 1.48
N GLU A 220 12.81 -20.88 1.82
CA GLU A 220 12.60 -20.40 3.20
C GLU A 220 12.07 -21.50 4.12
N ILE A 221 11.08 -22.28 3.68
CA ILE A 221 10.51 -23.38 4.48
C ILE A 221 11.58 -24.44 4.79
N ARG A 222 12.37 -24.84 3.78
CA ARG A 222 13.45 -25.83 3.96
C ARG A 222 14.52 -25.32 4.91
N GLN A 223 14.91 -24.06 4.77
CA GLN A 223 15.87 -23.43 5.68
C GLN A 223 15.32 -23.41 7.11
N ALA A 224 14.10 -22.91 7.31
CA ALA A 224 13.48 -22.81 8.63
C ALA A 224 13.35 -24.18 9.32
N MET A 225 13.01 -25.24 8.57
CA MET A 225 12.97 -26.60 9.10
C MET A 225 14.33 -27.15 9.53
N SER A 226 15.42 -26.72 8.86
CA SER A 226 16.79 -27.12 9.21
C SER A 226 17.34 -26.43 10.45
N GLU A 227 16.83 -25.22 10.74
CA GLU A 227 17.22 -24.41 11.91
C GLU A 227 16.46 -24.81 13.19
N LEU A 228 15.38 -25.58 13.06
CA LEU A 228 14.62 -26.04 14.22
C LEU A 228 15.37 -27.12 15.00
N PRO A 229 15.42 -27.03 16.34
CA PRO A 229 16.00 -28.08 17.17
C PRO A 229 15.26 -29.41 16.96
N GLY A 230 16.03 -30.50 17.03
CA GLY A 230 15.55 -31.87 16.88
C GLY A 230 14.64 -32.32 18.02
#